data_AF-A0A0G1GLL4-F1
#
_entry.id   AF-A0A0G1GLL4-F1
#
_cell.length_a   1.000
_cell.length_b   1.000
_cell.length_c   1.000
_cell.angle_alpha   90.00
_cell.angle_beta   90.00
_cell.angle_gamma   90.00
#
_symmetry.space_group_name_H-M   'P 1'
#
loop_
_entity.id
_entity.type
_entity.pdbx_description
1 polymer ?
#
loop_
_entity_poly.entity_id
_entity_poly.type
_entity_poly.pdbx_seq_one_letter_code
_entity_poly.pdbx_strand_id
1 'polypeptide(L)' 'MKLGSAVPLICALCDEPDPITRVEAINALGLLGNNSHLASLQKIADKNTDNPNIATAALRAIANILSHTPIEFLSIGSIV' A
#
# COMPACT_ATOMS: atom_id res chain seq x y z
N MET A 1 -14.73 6.46 -15.99
CA MET A 1 -13.26 6.32 -15.88
C MET A 1 -12.96 4.94 -15.31
N LYS A 2 -12.22 4.09 -16.03
CA LYS A 2 -11.87 2.74 -15.58
C LYS A 2 -10.76 2.83 -14.52
N LEU A 3 -11.12 2.93 -13.24
CA LEU A 3 -10.15 2.85 -12.13
C LEU A 3 -9.37 1.51 -12.14
N GLY A 4 -9.94 0.45 -12.71
CA GLY A 4 -9.30 -0.87 -12.82
C GLY A 4 -8.06 -0.94 -13.73
N SER A 5 -7.84 0.02 -14.65
CA SER A 5 -6.65 0.03 -15.52
C SER A 5 -5.49 0.87 -14.99
N ALA A 6 -5.69 1.63 -13.90
CA ALA A 6 -4.65 2.47 -13.32
C ALA A 6 -3.75 1.71 -12.34
N VAL A 7 -4.27 0.64 -11.73
CA VAL A 7 -3.54 -0.15 -10.72
C VAL A 7 -2.21 -0.71 -11.24
N PRO A 8 -2.13 -1.34 -12.42
CA PRO A 8 -0.85 -1.85 -12.93
C PRO A 8 0.18 -0.74 -13.21
N LEU A 9 -0.29 0.43 -13.65
CA LEU A 9 0.57 1.60 -13.88
C LEU A 9 1.12 2.15 -12.56
N ILE A 10 0.28 2.24 -11.53
CA ILE A 10 0.71 2.71 -10.21
C ILE A 10 1.70 1.72 -9.58
N CYS A 11 1.52 0.41 -9.76
CA CYS A 11 2.50 -0.57 -9.32
C CYS A 11 3.87 -0.39 -10.00
N ALA A 12 3.90 -0.07 -11.30
CA ALA A 12 5.16 0.21 -11.99
C ALA A 12 5.87 1.46 -11.43
N LEU A 13 5.13 2.47 -10.98
CA LEU A 13 5.70 3.68 -10.39
C LEU A 13 6.38 3.44 -9.02
N CYS A 14 6.10 2.30 -8.35
CA CYS A 14 6.78 1.92 -7.12
C CYS A 14 8.25 1.54 -7.34
N ASP A 15 8.67 1.29 -8.58
CA ASP A 15 10.05 0.91 -8.94
C ASP A 15 10.83 2.05 -9.62
N GLU A 16 10.23 3.25 -9.74
CA GLU A 16 10.88 4.39 -10.37
C GLU A 16 12.11 4.88 -9.58
N PRO A 17 13.15 5.38 -10.27
CA PRO A 17 14.39 5.83 -9.63
C PRO A 17 14.13 7.02 -8.70
N ASP A 18 13.19 7.89 -9.06
CA ASP A 18 12.83 9.06 -8.26
C ASP A 18 12.08 8.65 -6.97
N PRO A 19 12.65 8.95 -5.78
CA PRO A 19 12.05 8.53 -4.52
C PRO A 19 10.72 9.22 -4.22
N ILE A 20 10.47 10.42 -4.75
CA ILE A 20 9.20 11.13 -4.55
C ILE A 20 8.09 10.41 -5.32
N THR A 21 8.37 10.03 -6.56
CA THR A 21 7.46 9.25 -7.43
C THR A 21 7.07 7.92 -6.78
N ARG A 22 8.02 7.19 -6.17
CA ARG A 22 7.71 5.96 -5.43
C ARG A 22 6.78 6.21 -4.24
N VAL A 23 7.03 7.27 -3.47
CA VAL A 23 6.20 7.62 -2.30
C VAL A 23 4.77 7.94 -2.72
N GLU A 24 4.59 8.72 -3.79
CA GLU A 24 3.26 9.06 -4.30
C GLU A 24 2.52 7.84 -4.87
N ALA A 25 3.23 6.94 -5.54
CA ALA A 25 2.67 5.67 -6.00
C ALA A 25 2.15 4.81 -4.85
N ILE A 26 2.95 4.68 -3.78
CA ILE A 26 2.58 3.94 -2.56
C ILE A 26 1.36 4.57 -1.88
N ASN A 27 1.33 5.91 -1.77
CA ASN A 27 0.18 6.62 -1.21
C ASN A 27 -1.09 6.38 -2.03
N ALA A 28 -0.99 6.42 -3.36
CA ALA A 28 -2.10 6.15 -4.26
C ALA A 28 -2.63 4.72 -4.07
N LEU A 29 -1.75 3.70 -3.92
CA LEU A 29 -2.16 2.33 -3.60
C LEU A 29 -2.91 2.23 -2.27
N GLY A 30 -2.47 2.97 -1.25
CA GLY A 30 -3.17 3.06 0.04
C GLY A 30 -4.55 3.69 -0.08
N LEU A 31 -4.69 4.77 -0.85
CA LEU A 31 -5.97 5.45 -1.09
C LEU A 31 -6.94 4.62 -1.94
N LEU A 32 -6.42 3.77 -2.82
CA LEU A 32 -7.25 2.83 -3.58
C LEU A 32 -7.88 1.76 -2.69
N GLY A 33 -7.37 1.55 -1.46
CA GLY A 33 -8.00 0.67 -0.47
C GLY A 33 -8.02 -0.80 -0.87
N ASN A 34 -7.24 -1.22 -1.87
CA ASN A 34 -7.29 -2.59 -2.39
C ASN A 34 -6.33 -3.49 -1.60
N ASN A 35 -6.92 -4.42 -0.83
CA ASN A 35 -6.23 -5.42 -0.01
C ASN A 35 -5.21 -6.28 -0.79
N SER A 36 -5.36 -6.43 -2.11
CA SER A 36 -4.43 -7.20 -2.95
C SER A 36 -2.99 -6.66 -2.92
N HIS A 37 -2.77 -5.40 -2.49
CA HIS A 37 -1.45 -4.78 -2.43
C HIS A 37 -0.79 -4.83 -1.05
N LEU A 38 -1.48 -5.33 -0.01
CA LEU A 38 -0.96 -5.34 1.36
C LEU A 38 0.38 -6.07 1.48
N ALA A 39 0.50 -7.25 0.85
CA ALA A 39 1.75 -8.02 0.88
C ALA A 39 2.91 -7.29 0.20
N SER A 40 2.65 -6.57 -0.89
CA SER A 40 3.67 -5.77 -1.58
C SER A 40 4.08 -4.55 -0.74
N LEU A 41 3.12 -3.84 -0.14
CA LEU A 41 3.38 -2.71 0.74
C LEU A 41 4.17 -3.14 1.99
N GLN A 42 3.85 -4.30 2.56
CA GLN A 42 4.58 -4.83 3.72
C GLN A 42 6.04 -5.12 3.38
N LYS A 43 6.31 -5.74 2.22
CA LYS A 43 7.69 -5.91 1.73
C LYS A 43 8.43 -4.59 1.53
N ILE A 44 7.74 -3.54 1.07
CA ILE A 44 8.34 -2.21 0.90
C ILE A 44 8.64 -1.56 2.26
N ALA A 45 7.76 -1.73 3.24
CA ALA A 45 7.99 -1.25 4.61
C ALA A 45 9.12 -1.98 5.32
N ASP A 46 9.23 -3.30 5.14
CA ASP A 46 10.26 -4.15 5.73
C ASP A 46 11.63 -3.97 5.04
N LYS A 47 11.62 -3.54 3.78
CA LYS A 47 12.86 -3.26 3.05
C LYS A 47 13.49 -2.01 3.64
N ASN A 48 14.72 -2.16 4.12
CA ASN A 48 15.53 -1.05 4.58
C ASN A 48 15.94 -0.22 3.35
N THR A 49 15.11 0.77 3.01
CA THR A 49 15.28 1.63 1.84
C THR A 49 16.13 2.84 2.21
N ASP A 50 16.88 3.38 1.25
CA ASP A 50 17.72 4.57 1.45
C ASP A 50 16.93 5.83 1.84
N ASN A 51 15.60 5.78 1.72
CA ASN A 51 14.72 6.89 2.07
C ASN A 51 13.65 6.43 3.08
N PRO A 52 13.70 6.88 4.33
CA PRO A 52 12.76 6.48 5.38
C PRO A 52 11.30 6.84 5.06
N ASN A 53 11.07 7.85 4.20
CA ASN A 53 9.73 8.25 3.80
C ASN A 53 8.99 7.16 3.03
N ILE A 54 9.71 6.25 2.36
CA ILE A 54 9.11 5.15 1.61
C ILE A 54 8.52 4.12 2.58
N ALA A 55 9.28 3.76 3.62
CA ALA A 55 8.79 2.85 4.65
C ALA A 55 7.59 3.47 5.40
N THR A 56 7.68 4.76 5.76
CA THR A 56 6.55 5.47 6.40
C THR A 56 5.32 5.54 5.49
N ALA A 57 5.49 5.83 4.20
CA ALA A 57 4.40 5.85 3.24
C ALA A 57 3.75 4.48 3.10
N ALA A 58 4.54 3.41 3.05
CA ALA A 58 4.04 2.04 2.97
C ALA A 58 3.23 1.64 4.21
N LEU A 59 3.73 1.95 5.41
CA LEU A 59 3.00 1.72 6.66
C LEU A 59 1.70 2.52 6.72
N ARG A 60 1.70 3.79 6.28
CA ARG A 60 0.50 4.61 6.20
C ARG A 60 -0.51 4.06 5.19
N ALA A 61 -0.03 3.60 4.03
CA ALA A 61 -0.88 2.99 3.01
C ALA A 61 -1.54 1.71 3.53
N ILE A 62 -0.78 0.85 4.24
CA ILE A 62 -1.31 -0.33 4.93
C ILE A 62 -2.37 0.07 5.95
N ALA A 63 -2.08 1.06 6.80
CA ALA A 63 -3.03 1.55 7.80
C ALA A 63 -4.33 2.07 7.17
N ASN A 64 -4.26 2.78 6.04
CA ASN A 64 -5.43 3.25 5.31
C ASN A 64 -6.25 2.10 4.73
N ILE A 65 -5.60 1.11 4.12
CA ILE A 65 -6.29 -0.07 3.57
C ILE A 65 -7.02 -0.81 4.70
N LEU A 66 -6.35 -1.05 5.83
CA LEU A 66 -6.94 -1.72 7.00
C LEU A 66 -8.02 -0.86 7.69
N SER A 67 -7.88 0.46 7.72
CA SER A 67 -8.90 1.36 8.28
C SER A 67 -10.15 1.45 7.40
N HIS A 68 -10.03 1.15 6.11
CA HIS A 68 -11.14 1.02 5.18
C HIS A 68 -11.65 -0.42 5.02
N THR A 69 -11.05 -1.41 5.69
CA THR A 69 -11.68 -2.74 5.78
C THR A 69 -12.89 -2.67 6.72
N PRO A 70 -14.10 -3.06 6.26
CA PRO A 70 -15.24 -3.22 7.14
C PRO A 70 -14.88 -4.17 8.28
N ILE A 71 -15.35 -3.85 9.49
CA ILE A 71 -15.11 -4.54 10.76
C ILE A 71 -15.43 -6.06 10.68
N GLU A 72 -16.14 -6.52 9.64
CA GLU A 72 -16.42 -7.93 9.38
C GLU A 72 -15.15 -8.81 9.23
N PHE A 73 -14.02 -8.26 8.79
CA PHE A 73 -12.78 -9.06 8.63
C PHE A 73 -12.01 -9.29 9.94
N LEU A 74 -12.30 -8.50 10.99
CA LEU A 74 -11.67 -8.64 12.31
C LEU A 74 -12.34 -9.71 13.19
N SER A 75 -13.43 -10.33 12.73
CA SER A 75 -14.19 -11.30 13.53
C SER A 75 -13.84 -12.78 13.29
N ILE A 76 -12.86 -13.11 12.45
CA ILE A 76 -12.43 -14.52 12.26
C ILE A 76 -11.05 -14.86 12.84
N GLY A 77 -10.43 -13.96 13.61
CA GLY A 77 -9.15 -14.21 14.27
C GLY A 77 -9.20 -14.33 15.80
N SER A 78 -10.36 -14.09 16.41
CA SER A 78 -10.59 -14.31 17.84
C SER A 78 -11.64 -15.40 18.00
N ILE A 79 -11.21 -16.66 18.01
CA ILE A 79 -11.74 -17.75 18.84
C ILE A 79 -10.73 -18.90 18.70
N VAL A 80 -10.25 -19.32 19.88
CA VAL A 80 -9.31 -20.40 20.26
C VAL A 80 -7.81 -20.22 19.99
#